data_AF-G0MY74-F1
#
_entry.id   AF-G0MY74-F1
#
_cell.length_a   1.000
_cell.length_b   1.000
_cell.length_c   1.000
_cell.angle_alpha   90.00
_cell.angle_beta   90.00
_cell.angle_gamma   90.00
#
_symmetry.space_group_name_H-M   'P 1'
#
loop_
_entity.id
_entity.type
_entity.pdbx_description
1 polymer ?
#
loop_
_entity_poly.entity_id
_entity_poly.type
_entity_poly.pdbx_seq_one_letter_code
_entity_poly.pdbx_strand_id
1 'polypeptide(L)'
;MAQEIEAMVVNNLREEELECFVDLWRTCRQSRLHLIQHNIIANERVEKLQHLEELSCEVVRLGLRPFSREESEYLLQLTDTLRLVIQEHNDILMN
;
A
#
# COMPACT_ATOMS: atom_id res chain seq x y z
N MET A 1 -30.71 7.32 -25.69
CA MET A 1 -29.23 7.28 -25.56
C MET A 1 -28.77 8.36 -24.60
N ALA A 2 -29.07 8.23 -23.30
CA ALA A 2 -28.67 9.24 -22.32
C ALA A 2 -28.64 8.70 -20.87
N GLN A 3 -28.45 7.40 -20.64
CA GLN A 3 -28.58 6.81 -19.29
C GLN A 3 -27.46 5.84 -18.88
N GLU A 4 -26.41 5.65 -19.68
CA GLU A 4 -25.36 4.65 -19.36
C GLU A 4 -23.95 5.24 -19.22
N ILE A 5 -23.77 6.56 -19.29
CA ILE A 5 -22.45 7.21 -19.14
C ILE A 5 -22.23 7.75 -17.71
N GLU A 6 -23.27 7.80 -16.86
CA GLU A 6 -23.20 8.41 -15.53
C GLU A 6 -22.80 7.45 -14.38
N ALA A 7 -22.55 6.17 -14.67
CA ALA A 7 -22.20 5.16 -13.66
C ALA A 7 -20.69 4.93 -13.46
N MET A 8 -19.80 5.72 -14.09
CA MET A 8 -18.35 5.65 -13.87
C MET A 8 -17.86 6.60 -12.77
N VAL A 9 -18.68 6.84 -11.74
CA VAL A 9 -18.15 7.33 -10.46
C VAL A 9 -17.52 6.13 -9.77
N VAL A 10 -16.26 5.94 -10.12
CA VAL A 10 -15.35 4.98 -9.50
C VAL A 10 -15.27 5.33 -8.02
N ASN A 11 -15.87 4.48 -7.20
CA ASN A 11 -15.92 4.67 -5.75
C ASN A 11 -14.51 4.64 -5.16
N ASN A 12 -14.27 5.45 -4.14
CA ASN A 12 -13.12 5.33 -3.25
C ASN A 12 -12.95 3.88 -2.75
N LEU A 13 -11.74 3.52 -2.29
CA LEU A 13 -11.56 2.27 -1.56
C LEU A 13 -12.45 2.29 -0.30
N ARG A 14 -12.93 1.11 0.11
CA ARG A 14 -13.70 1.03 1.36
C ARG A 14 -12.80 1.39 2.53
N GLU A 15 -13.40 1.98 3.57
CA GLU A 15 -12.67 2.39 4.77
C GLU A 15 -11.88 1.23 5.39
N GLU A 16 -12.50 0.04 5.49
CA GLU A 16 -11.85 -1.20 5.97
C GLU A 16 -10.61 -1.60 5.14
N GLU A 17 -10.63 -1.36 3.83
CA GLU A 17 -9.52 -1.66 2.92
C GLU A 17 -8.39 -0.65 3.12
N LEU A 18 -8.74 0.64 3.26
CA LEU A 18 -7.79 1.70 3.57
C LEU A 18 -7.12 1.51 4.93
N GLU A 19 -7.87 1.10 5.96
CA GLU A 19 -7.34 0.81 7.29
C GLU A 19 -6.24 -0.25 7.25
N CYS A 20 -6.44 -1.33 6.48
CA CYS A 20 -5.41 -2.37 6.30
C CYS A 20 -4.09 -1.79 5.76
N PHE A 21 -4.14 -0.90 4.76
CA PHE A 21 -2.93 -0.29 4.19
C PHE A 21 -2.30 0.75 5.11
N VAL A 22 -3.10 1.49 5.88
CA VAL A 22 -2.61 2.42 6.90
C VAL A 22 -1.86 1.67 8.01
N ASP A 23 -2.39 0.54 8.46
CA ASP A 23 -1.75 -0.29 9.50
C ASP A 23 -0.47 -0.95 8.99
N LEU A 24 -0.47 -1.43 7.74
CA LEU A 24 0.74 -1.93 7.10
C LEU A 24 1.81 -0.84 6.98
N TRP A 25 1.45 0.34 6.48
CA TRP A 25 2.35 1.49 6.42
C TRP A 25 2.97 1.80 7.79
N ARG A 26 2.13 1.86 8.84
CA ARG A 26 2.57 2.14 10.20
C ARG A 26 3.55 1.08 10.70
N THR A 27 3.23 -0.19 10.49
CA THR A 27 4.07 -1.33 10.90
C THR A 27 5.41 -1.29 10.19
N CYS A 28 5.42 -1.15 8.86
CA CYS A 28 6.66 -1.08 8.08
C CYS A 28 7.54 0.09 8.51
N ARG A 29 6.95 1.27 8.72
CA ARG A 29 7.66 2.46 9.19
C ARG A 29 8.26 2.26 10.57
N GLN A 30 7.51 1.69 11.51
CA GLN A 30 7.98 1.43 12.87
C GLN A 30 9.16 0.44 12.88
N SER A 31 9.03 -0.70 12.19
CA SER A 31 10.11 -1.69 12.08
C SER A 31 11.34 -1.11 11.39
N ARG A 32 11.16 -0.30 10.34
CA ARG A 32 12.26 0.35 9.63
C ARG A 32 13.02 1.32 10.54
N LEU A 33 12.30 2.17 11.28
CA LEU A 33 12.90 3.11 12.22
C LEU A 33 13.63 2.37 13.35
N HIS A 34 13.08 1.27 13.85
CA HIS A 34 13.74 0.42 14.84
C HIS A 34 15.09 -0.12 14.31
N LEU A 35 15.10 -0.70 13.10
CA LEU A 35 16.34 -1.20 12.49
C LEU A 35 17.38 -0.09 12.29
N ILE A 36 16.97 1.09 11.83
CA ILE A 36 17.85 2.24 11.67
C ILE A 36 18.43 2.70 13.02
N GLN A 37 17.62 2.77 14.07
CA GLN A 37 18.06 3.13 15.42
C GLN A 37 19.11 2.16 15.98
N HIS A 38 19.05 0.89 15.58
CA HIS A 38 20.03 -0.13 15.94
C HIS A 38 21.22 -0.22 14.98
N ASN A 39 21.47 0.81 14.15
CA ASN A 39 22.57 0.92 13.17
C ASN A 39 22.55 -0.15 12.06
N ILE A 40 21.38 -0.69 11.73
CA ILE A 40 21.20 -1.66 10.65
C ILE A 40 20.80 -0.91 9.36
N ILE A 41 21.62 0.06 8.93
CA ILE A 41 21.23 1.08 7.93
C ILE A 41 21.32 0.56 6.48
N ALA A 42 22.19 -0.41 6.20
CA ALA A 42 22.43 -0.95 4.85
C ALA A 42 21.90 -2.39 4.67
N ASN A 43 20.86 -2.76 5.42
CA ASN A 43 20.29 -4.10 5.33
C ASN A 43 19.16 -4.10 4.31
N GLU A 44 19.15 -5.09 3.43
CA GLU A 44 18.07 -5.44 2.50
C GLU A 44 16.67 -5.33 3.16
N ARG A 45 16.56 -5.62 4.46
CA ARG A 45 15.32 -5.45 5.25
C ARG A 45 14.83 -4.00 5.33
N VAL A 46 15.72 -3.02 5.49
CA VAL A 46 15.36 -1.60 5.57
C VAL A 46 14.83 -1.10 4.22
N GLU A 47 15.48 -1.48 3.13
CA GLU A 47 15.04 -1.15 1.77
C GLU A 47 13.68 -1.76 1.45
N LYS A 48 13.46 -3.02 1.83
CA LYS A 48 12.17 -3.71 1.68
C LYS A 48 11.05 -3.07 2.49
N LEU A 49 11.31 -2.72 3.75
CA LEU A 49 10.34 -2.02 4.60
C LEU A 49 10.04 -0.63 4.07
N GLN A 50 11.03 0.06 3.50
CA GLN A 50 10.81 1.35 2.83
C GLN A 50 9.95 1.18 1.59
N HIS A 51 10.20 0.18 0.76
CA HIS A 51 9.41 -0.08 -0.43
C HIS A 51 7.94 -0.40 -0.08
N LEU A 52 7.71 -1.23 0.95
CA LEU A 52 6.36 -1.50 1.47
C LEU A 52 5.69 -0.24 2.03
N GLU A 53 6.43 0.62 2.71
CA GLU A 53 5.94 1.92 3.20
C GLU A 53 5.46 2.80 2.03
N GLU A 54 6.28 2.94 0.98
CA GLU A 54 5.99 3.75 -0.21
C GLU A 54 4.75 3.23 -0.96
N LEU A 55 4.68 1.92 -1.20
CA LEU A 55 3.53 1.30 -1.86
C LEU A 55 2.24 1.48 -1.06
N SER A 56 2.30 1.26 0.27
CA SER A 56 1.13 1.40 1.14
C SER A 56 0.64 2.84 1.17
N CYS A 57 1.56 3.81 1.23
CA CYS A 57 1.23 5.23 1.13
C CYS A 57 0.52 5.58 -0.18
N GLU A 58 1.00 5.04 -1.30
CA GLU A 58 0.44 5.33 -2.62
C GLU A 58 -0.99 4.76 -2.77
N VAL A 59 -1.22 3.55 -2.27
CA VAL A 59 -2.58 2.95 -2.24
C VAL A 59 -3.53 3.78 -1.39
N VAL A 60 -3.12 4.22 -0.20
CA VAL A 60 -3.95 5.09 0.65
C VAL A 60 -4.23 6.43 -0.05
N ARG A 61 -3.21 7.04 -0.65
CA ARG A 61 -3.34 8.32 -1.35
C ARG A 61 -4.33 8.26 -2.51
N LEU A 62 -4.28 7.19 -3.30
CA LEU A 62 -5.19 6.98 -4.43
C LEU A 62 -6.59 6.58 -3.96
N GLY A 63 -6.68 5.71 -2.95
CA GLY A 63 -7.96 5.18 -2.45
C GLY A 63 -8.80 6.18 -1.65
N LEU A 64 -8.22 7.25 -1.13
CA LEU A 64 -8.93 8.33 -0.40
C LEU A 64 -9.75 9.27 -1.31
N ARG A 65 -9.56 9.21 -2.63
CA ARG A 65 -10.25 10.06 -3.59
C ARG A 65 -10.95 9.22 -4.65
N PRO A 66 -11.95 9.78 -5.36
CA PRO A 66 -12.45 9.15 -6.57
C PRO A 66 -11.29 9.01 -7.55
N PHE A 67 -11.11 7.82 -8.10
CA PHE A 67 -10.00 7.51 -9.01
C PHE A 67 -10.51 7.25 -10.44
N SER A 68 -9.72 7.52 -11.48
CA SER A 68 -10.10 7.20 -12.86
C SER A 68 -10.11 5.69 -13.10
N ARG A 69 -10.54 5.26 -14.29
CA ARG A 69 -10.44 3.84 -14.68
C ARG A 69 -8.98 3.38 -14.72
N GLU A 70 -8.09 4.20 -15.26
CA GLU A 70 -6.65 3.93 -15.31
C GLU A 70 -6.05 3.88 -13.90
N GLU A 71 -6.46 4.79 -13.02
CA GLU A 71 -6.03 4.77 -11.62
C GLU A 71 -6.59 3.54 -10.87
N SER A 72 -7.77 3.05 -11.23
CA SER A 72 -8.34 1.80 -10.70
C SER A 72 -7.50 0.58 -11.11
N GLU A 73 -7.15 0.48 -12.39
CA GLU A 73 -6.29 -0.60 -12.91
C GLU A 73 -4.89 -0.54 -12.27
N TYR A 74 -4.36 0.66 -12.06
CA TYR A 74 -3.11 0.87 -11.35
C TYR A 74 -3.20 0.50 -9.86
N LEU A 75 -4.28 0.86 -9.18
CA LEU A 75 -4.56 0.47 -7.80
C LEU A 75 -4.60 -1.05 -7.65
N LEU A 76 -5.25 -1.76 -8.57
CA LEU A 76 -5.26 -3.23 -8.57
C LEU A 76 -3.84 -3.80 -8.66
N GLN A 77 -3.04 -3.32 -9.62
CA GLN A 77 -1.65 -3.74 -9.78
C GLN A 77 -0.79 -3.45 -8.53
N LEU A 78 -0.97 -2.27 -7.92
CA LEU A 78 -0.30 -1.89 -6.67
C LEU A 78 -0.69 -2.82 -5.53
N THR A 79 -1.98 -3.12 -5.35
CA THR A 79 -2.45 -4.01 -4.28
C THR A 79 -1.97 -5.46 -4.45
N ASP A 80 -1.88 -5.96 -5.69
CA ASP A 80 -1.34 -7.29 -5.98
C ASP A 80 0.18 -7.34 -5.74
N THR A 81 0.90 -6.30 -6.13
CA THR A 81 2.34 -6.16 -5.84
C THR A 81 2.58 -6.14 -4.33
N LEU A 82 1.79 -5.36 -3.59
CA LEU A 82 1.83 -5.32 -2.12
C LEU A 82 1.60 -6.69 -1.50
N ARG A 83 0.59 -7.44 -1.96
CA ARG A 83 0.32 -8.80 -1.47
C ARG A 83 1.49 -9.74 -1.70
N LEU A 84 2.10 -9.70 -2.89
CA LEU A 84 3.27 -10.52 -3.22
C LEU A 84 4.45 -10.17 -2.33
N VAL A 85 4.77 -8.87 -2.17
CA VAL A 85 5.87 -8.43 -1.32
C VAL A 85 5.61 -8.81 0.14
N ILE A 86 4.38 -8.70 0.65
CA ILE A 86 4.03 -9.15 2.01
C ILE A 86 4.21 -10.68 2.14
N GLN A 87 3.75 -11.46 1.17
CA GLN A 87 3.90 -12.92 1.19
C GLN A 87 5.37 -13.35 1.19
N GLU A 88 6.20 -12.73 0.34
CA GLU A 88 7.64 -12.99 0.26
C GLU A 88 8.40 -12.55 1.51
N HIS A 89 7.85 -11.60 2.27
CA HIS A 89 8.54 -10.94 3.39
C HIS A 89 7.80 -11.07 4.73
N ASN A 90 6.89 -12.05 4.85
CA ASN A 90 6.15 -12.32 6.08
C ASN A 90 7.10 -12.52 7.28
N ASP A 91 8.27 -13.12 7.04
CA ASP A 91 9.31 -13.35 8.04
C ASP A 91 9.91 -12.05 8.62
N ILE A 92 9.81 -10.94 7.90
CA ILE A 92 10.30 -9.61 8.32
C ILE A 92 9.25 -8.89 9.17
N LEU A 93 7.96 -9.14 8.96
CA LEU A 93 6.86 -8.51 9.69
C LEU A 93 6.50 -9.24 10.99
N MET A 94 6.85 -10.52 11.11
CA MET A 94 6.50 -11.39 12.25
C MET A 94 7.62 -11.55 13.31
N ASN A 95 8.74 -10.83 13.19
CA ASN A 95 9.85 -10.81 14.15
C ASN A 95 10.05 -9.42 14.76
#